data_AF-A0A434CPL4-F1
#
_entry.id   AF-A0A434CPL4-F1
#
_cell.length_a   1.000
_cell.length_b   1.000
_cell.length_c   1.000
_cell.angle_alpha   90.00
_cell.angle_beta   90.00
_cell.angle_gamma   90.00
#
_symmetry.space_group_name_H-M   'P 1'
#
loop_
_entity.id
_entity.type
_entity.pdbx_description
1 polymer ?
#
loop_
_entity_poly.entity_id
_entity_poly.type
_entity_poly.pdbx_seq_one_letter_code
_entity_poly.pdbx_strand_id
1 'polypeptide(L)'
;AGPLPTRTAVWDWVLKQAENDPYKKEVLTAFQEEAKHAFAVPQTPEWIEISNAVYPELQAAILGDKTSKQALDDAAAKATQILQDAGKL
;
A
#
# COMPACT_ATOMS: atom_id res chain seq x y z
N ALA A 1 -7.12 6.50 13.48
CA ALA A 1 -7.73 6.11 12.19
C ALA A 1 -7.73 7.34 11.30
N GLY A 2 -7.21 7.25 10.07
CA GLY A 2 -7.28 8.34 9.09
C GLY A 2 -8.73 8.64 8.69
N PRO A 3 -8.99 9.76 8.00
CA PRO A 3 -10.35 10.21 7.67
C PRO A 3 -11.07 9.36 6.61
N LEU A 4 -10.46 8.27 6.13
CA LEU A 4 -10.91 7.53 4.95
C LEU A 4 -11.87 6.40 5.34
N PRO A 5 -13.13 6.45 4.88
CA PRO A 5 -14.07 5.36 5.14
C PRO A 5 -13.69 4.10 4.38
N THR A 6 -13.73 2.95 5.05
CA THR A 6 -13.60 1.63 4.40
C THR A 6 -14.92 1.15 3.80
N ARG A 7 -16.05 1.69 4.24
CA ARG A 7 -17.39 1.35 3.75
C ARG A 7 -17.81 2.32 2.66
N THR A 8 -18.08 1.81 1.46
CA THR A 8 -18.43 2.65 0.30
C THR A 8 -19.62 3.59 0.57
N ALA A 9 -20.63 3.10 1.28
CA ALA A 9 -21.84 3.86 1.62
C ALA A 9 -21.60 5.08 2.54
N VAL A 10 -20.44 5.18 3.18
CA VAL A 10 -20.10 6.29 4.09
C VAL A 10 -19.52 7.48 3.32
N TRP A 11 -19.02 7.27 2.09
CA TRP A 11 -18.42 8.34 1.28
C TRP A 11 -19.37 9.49 0.99
N ASP A 12 -20.61 9.20 0.59
CA ASP A 12 -21.61 10.23 0.31
C ASP A 12 -21.86 11.10 1.53
N TRP A 13 -21.91 10.49 2.71
CA TRP A 13 -22.09 11.21 3.97
C TRP A 13 -20.89 12.11 4.27
N VAL A 14 -19.65 11.62 4.20
CA VAL A 14 -18.47 12.46 4.51
C VAL A 14 -18.27 13.58 3.48
N LEU A 15 -18.57 13.34 2.20
CA LEU A 15 -18.52 14.37 1.15
C LEU A 15 -19.58 15.45 1.38
N LYS A 16 -20.79 15.05 1.80
CA LYS A 16 -21.86 15.99 2.19
C LYS A 16 -21.43 16.86 3.37
N GLN A 17 -20.80 16.28 4.40
CA GLN A 17 -20.30 17.04 5.55
C GLN A 17 -19.18 18.03 5.19
N ALA A 18 -18.49 17.82 4.06
CA ALA A 18 -17.42 18.69 3.58
C ALA A 18 -17.91 19.75 2.59
N GLU A 19 -19.22 19.89 2.35
CA GLU A 19 -19.74 20.75 1.27
C GLU A 19 -19.34 22.24 1.38
N ASN A 20 -19.11 22.73 2.60
CA ASN A 20 -18.71 24.12 2.88
C ASN A 20 -17.19 24.30 3.07
N ASP A 21 -16.40 23.26 2.87
CA ASP A 21 -14.94 23.28 2.95
C ASP A 21 -14.36 22.75 1.62
N PRO A 22 -14.06 23.65 0.66
CA PRO A 22 -13.62 23.26 -0.68
C PRO A 22 -12.38 22.37 -0.67
N TYR A 23 -11.40 22.66 0.18
CA TYR A 23 -10.17 21.88 0.29
C TYR A 23 -10.47 20.48 0.82
N LYS A 24 -11.26 20.37 1.89
CA LYS A 24 -11.64 19.07 2.45
C LYS A 24 -12.44 18.23 1.44
N LYS A 25 -13.34 18.86 0.68
CA LYS A 25 -14.10 18.19 -0.38
C LYS A 25 -13.20 17.65 -1.49
N GLU A 26 -12.23 18.45 -1.94
CA GLU A 26 -11.24 18.04 -2.95
C GLU A 26 -10.44 16.83 -2.46
N VAL A 27 -9.88 16.92 -1.25
CA VAL A 27 -9.09 15.84 -0.63
C VAL A 27 -9.90 14.56 -0.51
N LEU A 28 -11.13 14.62 0.01
CA LEU A 28 -11.99 13.44 0.17
C LEU A 28 -12.37 12.83 -1.19
N THR A 29 -12.59 13.65 -2.21
CA THR A 29 -12.90 13.17 -3.57
C THR A 29 -11.70 12.44 -4.18
N ALA A 30 -10.49 13.00 -4.02
CA ALA A 30 -9.26 12.36 -4.49
C ALA A 30 -9.03 11.01 -3.81
N PHE A 31 -9.22 10.93 -2.48
CA PHE A 31 -9.09 9.67 -1.77
C PHE A 31 -10.18 8.65 -2.11
N GLN A 32 -11.41 9.08 -2.41
CA GLN A 32 -12.46 8.18 -2.88
C GLN A 32 -12.07 7.55 -4.22
N GLU A 33 -11.43 8.29 -5.10
CA GLU A 33 -10.93 7.76 -6.38
C GLU A 33 -9.77 6.78 -6.16
N GLU A 34 -8.78 7.15 -5.36
CA GLU A 34 -7.64 6.28 -5.03
C GLU A 34 -8.08 4.96 -4.41
N ALA A 35 -9.09 4.99 -3.53
CA ALA A 35 -9.60 3.80 -2.84
C ALA A 35 -10.12 2.72 -3.81
N LYS A 36 -10.49 3.07 -5.05
CA LYS A 36 -10.88 2.09 -6.09
C LYS A 36 -9.70 1.24 -6.58
N HIS A 37 -8.48 1.74 -6.40
CA HIS A 37 -7.23 1.10 -6.81
C HIS A 37 -6.41 0.56 -5.64
N ALA A 38 -6.90 0.74 -4.41
CA ALA A 38 -6.26 0.19 -3.22
C ALA A 38 -6.57 -1.30 -3.09
N PHE A 39 -5.53 -2.10 -2.88
CA PHE A 39 -5.65 -3.53 -2.63
C PHE A 39 -5.29 -3.82 -1.18
N ALA A 40 -6.05 -4.71 -0.54
CA ALA A 40 -5.67 -5.24 0.76
C ALA A 40 -4.35 -6.02 0.62
N VAL A 41 -3.46 -5.86 1.59
CA VAL A 41 -2.26 -6.70 1.68
C VAL A 41 -2.63 -8.18 1.83
N PRO A 42 -1.77 -9.12 1.39
CA PRO A 42 -2.00 -10.54 1.60
C PRO A 42 -2.27 -10.89 3.07
N GLN A 43 -3.32 -11.69 3.33
CA GLN A 43 -3.69 -12.14 4.67
C GLN A 43 -2.92 -13.40 5.08
N THR A 44 -1.61 -13.40 4.86
CA THR A 44 -0.72 -14.52 5.19
C THR A 44 0.19 -14.15 6.37
N PRO A 45 0.51 -15.07 7.29
CA PRO A 45 1.38 -14.77 8.44
C PRO A 45 2.75 -14.20 8.05
N GLU A 46 3.26 -14.59 6.88
CA GLU A 46 4.57 -14.22 6.34
C GLU A 46 4.59 -12.79 5.79
N TRP A 47 3.44 -12.12 5.66
CA TRP A 47 3.36 -10.78 5.05
C TRP A 47 4.26 -9.75 5.75
N ILE A 48 4.35 -9.81 7.09
CA ILE A 48 5.20 -8.90 7.85
C ILE A 48 6.66 -9.09 7.45
N GLU A 49 7.11 -10.34 7.37
CA GLU A 49 8.49 -10.68 6.99
C GLU A 49 8.79 -10.29 5.53
N ILE A 50 7.87 -10.59 4.61
CA ILE A 50 7.96 -10.20 3.20
C ILE A 50 8.10 -8.68 3.09
N SER A 51 7.22 -7.91 3.76
CA SER A 51 7.26 -6.45 3.70
C SER A 51 8.57 -5.89 4.25
N ASN A 52 9.07 -6.45 5.36
CA ASN A 52 10.35 -6.06 5.96
C ASN A 52 11.55 -6.36 5.04
N ALA A 53 11.46 -7.40 4.20
CA ALA A 53 12.49 -7.72 3.22
C ALA A 53 12.45 -6.81 1.99
N VAL A 54 11.27 -6.31 1.60
CA VAL A 54 11.07 -5.43 0.43
C VAL A 54 11.54 -4.00 0.71
N TYR A 55 11.23 -3.42 1.88
CA TYR A 55 11.52 -2.00 2.15
C TYR A 55 13.00 -1.59 1.99
N PRO A 56 13.99 -2.36 2.50
CA PRO A 56 15.40 -2.02 2.32
C PRO A 56 15.84 -1.97 0.87
N GLU A 57 15.27 -2.84 0.01
CA GLU A 57 15.57 -2.86 -1.42
C GLU A 57 15.05 -1.61 -2.12
N LEU A 58 13.83 -1.20 -1.81
CA LEU A 58 13.25 0.04 -2.34
C LEU A 58 14.07 1.26 -1.89
N GLN A 59 14.50 1.29 -0.63
CA GLN A 59 15.34 2.37 -0.11
C GLN A 59 16.71 2.42 -0.83
N ALA A 60 17.34 1.27 -1.08
CA ALA A 60 18.58 1.19 -1.83
C ALA A 60 18.43 1.73 -3.27
N ALA A 61 17.29 1.48 -3.92
CA ALA A 61 17.00 2.08 -5.23
C ALA A 61 16.84 3.60 -5.16
N ILE A 62 16.16 4.12 -4.13
CA ILE A 62 15.96 5.56 -3.94
C ILE A 62 17.28 6.28 -3.69
N LEU A 63 18.19 5.67 -2.92
CA LEU A 63 19.51 6.23 -2.62
C LEU A 63 20.52 6.07 -3.77
N GLY A 64 20.17 5.29 -4.80
CA GLY A 64 21.04 5.04 -5.95
C GLY A 64 22.05 3.91 -5.75
N ASP A 65 21.98 3.18 -4.63
CA ASP A 65 22.82 2.00 -4.37
C ASP A 65 22.46 0.81 -5.27
N LYS A 66 21.20 0.78 -5.76
CA LYS A 66 20.70 -0.20 -6.72
C LYS A 66 19.91 0.49 -7.84
N THR A 67 19.85 -0.16 -9.00
CA THR A 67 18.85 0.23 -10.01
C THR A 67 17.46 -0.22 -9.55
N SER A 68 16.40 0.43 -10.04
CA SER A 68 15.02 0.02 -9.74
C SER A 68 14.76 -1.45 -10.09
N LYS A 69 15.32 -1.93 -11.21
CA LYS A 69 15.19 -3.34 -11.61
C LYS A 69 15.86 -4.28 -10.61
N GLN A 70 17.11 -4.00 -10.24
CA GLN A 70 17.84 -4.84 -9.31
C GLN A 70 17.17 -4.90 -7.93
N ALA A 71 16.72 -3.76 -7.40
CA ALA A 71 16.00 -3.73 -6.13
C ALA A 71 14.70 -4.57 -6.18
N LEU A 72 13.92 -4.45 -7.25
CA LEU A 72 12.69 -5.23 -7.41
C LEU A 72 12.97 -6.74 -7.59
N ASP A 73 13.99 -7.09 -8.37
CA ASP A 73 14.40 -8.50 -8.56
C ASP A 73 14.87 -9.11 -7.23
N ASP A 74 15.69 -8.39 -6.45
CA ASP A 74 16.20 -8.85 -5.15
C ASP A 74 15.07 -8.95 -4.11
N ALA A 75 14.14 -7.99 -4.09
CA ALA A 75 12.97 -8.02 -3.23
C ALA A 75 12.07 -9.24 -3.53
N ALA A 76 11.85 -9.53 -4.82
CA ALA A 76 11.09 -10.69 -5.25
C ALA A 76 11.78 -12.01 -4.86
N ALA A 77 13.10 -12.10 -5.03
CA ALA A 77 13.87 -13.28 -4.62
C ALA A 77 13.78 -13.54 -3.11
N LYS A 78 13.92 -12.48 -2.28
CA LYS A 78 13.79 -12.58 -0.82
C LYS A 78 12.38 -13.00 -0.39
N ALA A 79 11.35 -12.38 -0.97
CA ALA A 79 9.96 -12.75 -0.70
C ALA A 79 9.66 -14.22 -1.08
N THR A 80 10.22 -14.68 -2.20
CA THR A 80 10.11 -16.07 -2.65
C THR A 80 10.77 -17.02 -1.66
N GLN A 81 11.98 -16.69 -1.18
CA GLN A 81 12.69 -17.51 -0.19
C GLN A 81 11.89 -17.64 1.10
N ILE A 82 11.32 -16.55 1.62
CA ILE A 82 10.48 -16.57 2.83
C ILE A 82 9.30 -17.54 2.66
N LEU A 83 8.63 -17.50 1.51
CA LEU A 83 7.50 -18.39 1.23
C LEU A 83 7.94 -19.85 1.08
N GLN A 84 9.10 -20.12 0.48
CA GLN A 84 9.68 -21.46 0.39
C GLN A 84 10.03 -22.01 1.77
N ASP A 85 10.67 -21.22 2.61
CA ASP A 85 11.05 -21.61 3.99
C ASP A 85 9.81 -21.89 4.85
N ALA A 86 8.71 -21.18 4.59
CA ALA A 86 7.40 -21.41 5.21
C ALA A 86 6.62 -22.60 4.61
N GLY A 87 7.15 -23.28 3.58
CA GLY A 87 6.48 -24.38 2.88
C GLY A 87 5.21 -23.95 2.14
N LYS A 88 5.16 -22.71 1.64
CA LYS A 88 4.03 -22.11 0.92
C LYS A 88 4.23 -22.06 -0.60
N LEU A 89 5.39 -22.50 -1.08
CA LEU A 89 5.78 -22.60 -2.49
C LEU A 89 6.47 -23.94 -2.77
#